data_AF-A0A645JK00-F1
#
_entry.id   AF-A0A645JK00-F1
#
_cell.length_a   1.000
_cell.length_b   1.000
_cell.length_c   1.000
_cell.angle_alpha   90.00
_cell.angle_beta   90.00
_cell.angle_gamma   90.00
#
_symmetry.space_group_name_H-M   'P 1'
#
loop_
_entity.id
_entity.type
_entity.pdbx_description
1 polymer ?
#
loop_
_entity_poly.entity_id
_entity_poly.type
_entity_poly.pdbx_seq_one_letter_code
_entity_poly.pdbx_strand_id
1 'polypeptide(L)' 'MPSTLLELGFITNYQDAMILNSSANQKELAREVANGIDNYFGR' A
#
# COMPACT_ATOMS: atom_id res chain seq x y z
N MET A 1 -0.59 -14.91 15.59
CA MET A 1 -0.49 -14.39 14.21
C MET A 1 -0.16 -12.91 14.30
N PRO A 2 0.93 -12.43 13.66
CA PRO A 2 1.21 -10.99 13.58
C PRO A 2 0.08 -10.28 12.81
N SER A 3 -0.32 -9.09 13.26
CA SER A 3 -1.32 -8.26 12.57
C SER A 3 -0.91 -6.80 12.57
N THR A 4 -1.26 -6.09 11.51
CA THR A 4 -1.04 -4.65 11.35
C THR A 4 -2.15 -4.04 10.51
N LEU A 5 -2.35 -2.73 10.62
CA LEU A 5 -3.22 -1.93 9.77
C LEU A 5 -2.36 -0.86 9.11
N LEU A 6 -2.45 -0.76 7.79
CA LEU A 6 -1.71 0.22 6.99
C LEU A 6 -2.69 1.23 6.41
N GLU A 7 -2.52 2.48 6.78
CA GLU A 7 -3.12 3.60 6.06
C GLU A 7 -2.19 3.97 4.90
N LEU A 8 -2.66 3.78 3.66
CA LEU A 8 -1.85 4.01 2.46
C LEU A 8 -1.74 5.50 2.08
N GLY A 9 -2.51 6.35 2.75
CA GLY A 9 -2.56 7.80 2.56
C GLY A 9 -3.86 8.38 3.09
N PHE A 10 -4.01 9.71 3.07
CA PHE A 10 -5.21 10.39 3.55
C PHE A 10 -6.06 10.91 2.38
N ILE A 11 -7.27 10.39 2.20
CA ILE A 11 -8.17 10.86 1.12
C ILE A 11 -8.59 12.34 1.25
N THR A 12 -8.43 12.92 2.45
CA THR A 12 -8.66 14.35 2.69
C THR A 12 -7.48 15.21 2.25
N ASN A 13 -6.30 14.62 2.05
CA ASN A 13 -5.18 15.26 1.40
C ASN A 13 -5.33 15.11 -0.13
N TYR A 14 -5.34 16.24 -0.84
CA TYR A 14 -5.56 16.26 -2.29
C TYR A 14 -4.52 15.42 -3.07
N GLN A 15 -3.25 15.48 -2.67
CA GLN A 15 -2.16 14.77 -3.36
C GLN A 15 -2.28 13.26 -3.14
N ASP A 16 -2.52 12.84 -1.90
CA ASP A 16 -2.74 11.43 -1.57
C ASP A 16 -3.98 10.90 -2.29
N ALA A 17 -5.09 11.65 -2.32
CA ALA A 17 -6.30 11.26 -3.03
C ALA A 17 -6.05 11.04 -4.53
N MET A 18 -5.26 11.89 -5.18
CA MET A 18 -4.86 11.70 -6.58
C MET A 18 -4.05 10.42 -6.77
N ILE A 19 -3.11 10.14 -5.86
CA ILE A 19 -2.28 8.95 -5.90
C ILE A 19 -3.15 7.70 -5.70
N LEU A 20 -3.99 7.70 -4.68
CA LEU A 20 -4.85 6.57 -4.29
C LEU A 20 -5.95 6.26 -5.31
N ASN A 21 -6.38 7.24 -6.11
CA ASN A 21 -7.43 7.04 -7.13
C ASN A 21 -6.88 6.58 -8.50
N SER A 22 -5.55 6.40 -8.63
CA SER A 22 -4.93 5.91 -9.87
C SER A 22 -4.78 4.38 -9.83
N SER A 23 -5.32 3.68 -10.82
CA SER A 23 -5.17 2.23 -10.94
C SER A 23 -3.72 1.77 -11.03
N ALA A 24 -2.84 2.58 -11.64
CA ALA A 24 -1.41 2.28 -11.71
C ALA A 24 -0.76 2.30 -10.32
N ASN A 25 -1.04 3.32 -9.53
CA ASN A 25 -0.51 3.46 -8.18
C ASN A 25 -1.11 2.43 -7.22
N GLN A 26 -2.40 2.11 -7.35
CA GLN A 26 -3.04 1.02 -6.59
C GLN A 26 -2.33 -0.32 -6.83
N LYS A 27 -1.96 -0.61 -8.09
CA LYS A 27 -1.21 -1.82 -8.45
C LYS A 27 0.20 -1.82 -7.87
N GLU A 28 0.87 -0.66 -7.87
CA GLU A 28 2.19 -0.50 -7.27
C GLU A 28 2.16 -0.67 -5.73
N LEU A 29 1.22 0.00 -5.05
CA LEU A 29 1.00 -0.14 -3.62
C LEU A 29 0.75 -1.60 -3.22
N ALA A 30 -0.12 -2.30 -3.95
CA ALA A 30 -0.39 -3.72 -3.70
C ALA A 30 0.85 -4.60 -3.90
N ARG A 31 1.66 -4.31 -4.92
CA ARG A 31 2.93 -5.03 -5.17
C ARG A 31 3.89 -4.85 -4.00
N GLU A 32 4.08 -3.61 -3.53
CA GLU A 32 5.03 -3.36 -2.45
C GLU A 32 4.57 -3.90 -1.09
N VAL A 33 3.25 -3.92 -0.84
CA VAL A 33 2.70 -4.65 0.32
C VAL A 33 3.00 -6.15 0.22
N ALA A 34 2.80 -6.76 -0.96
CA ALA A 34 3.13 -8.17 -1.17
C ALA A 34 4.64 -8.44 -0.99
N ASN A 35 5.51 -7.61 -1.59
CA ASN A 35 6.96 -7.70 -1.41
C ASN A 35 7.36 -7.60 0.07
N GLY A 36 6.75 -6.67 0.83
CA GLY A 36 7.00 -6.53 2.26
C GLY A 36 6.61 -7.76 3.06
N ILE A 37 5.49 -8.41 2.70
CA ILE A 37 5.06 -9.68 3.30
C ILE A 37 6.03 -10.81 2.95
N ASP A 38 6.41 -10.96 1.68
CA ASP A 38 7.34 -12.01 1.24
C ASP A 38 8.71 -11.85 1.93
N ASN A 39 9.22 -10.62 2.00
CA ASN A 39 10.46 -10.29 2.72
C ASN A 39 10.37 -10.62 4.21
N TYR A 40 9.25 -10.30 4.88
CA TYR A 40 9.03 -10.61 6.29
C TYR A 40 9.09 -12.12 6.56
N PHE A 41 8.60 -12.93 5.64
CA PHE A 41 8.64 -14.39 5.73
C PHE A 41 9.89 -15.03 5.09
N GLY A 42 10.81 -14.23 4.54
CA GLY A 42 12.06 -14.69 3.94
C GLY A 42 11.89 -15.53 2.68
N ARG A 43 10.89 -15.19 1.84
CA ARG A 43 10.65 -15.84 0.54
C ARG A 43 11.35 -15.15 -0.61
#